data_AF-A0A8J7W3Q5-F1
#
_entry.id   AF-A0A8J7W3Q5-F1
#
_cell.length_a   1.000
_cell.length_b   1.000
_cell.length_c   1.000
_cell.angle_alpha   90.00
_cell.angle_beta   90.00
_cell.angle_gamma   90.00
#
_symmetry.space_group_name_H-M   'P 1'
#
loop_
_entity.id
_entity.type
_entity.pdbx_description
1 polymer ?
#
loop_
_entity_poly.entity_id
_entity_poly.type
_entity_poly.pdbx_seq_one_letter_code
_entity_poly.pdbx_strand_id
1 'polypeptide(L)'
;MGNPKKLLIGMLVFAGVLAVVLVFLLFSPVEVKKEEQDVFYLLEHDMMDVAHVSVNNEEGFYEVIQEGGGFTVHDIPAELVNTDYLQLLLDECSMIAVSEKVSDQPEDLSQYGLEAPRASVEIEYTDGSAAQLLIGQEEKLSDGVYVQMAGDPAVYLMPRSYTIRFTMAVEKFIQYQITPTRKMPSALSVVRDVTFGGSLLPEPIVIEWVDEHDKQEMREAASFGVATHLIRSPGFHELDQTKGAEVFQSMLGIVSEGIAAYNCDENTLSSYGFDHPYLTADFTIQNGEDAKSEEYHLKVVKQDDGSLIMTCNDNAVIYKILDVAFTKITYEDFVMRWFLTPFITDLDKMKVTTPAETLEFAFFGETNKDLSVTLYGRNLNMELFRSYFRLITSACNDGEPRTKMIADGSPVLTVEYVYKDKEKPKDTMKIYEADSRKVLVEVNGKLEFTMKSSYLERVLDGCEGIKNGTAIEENW
;
A
#
# COMPACT_ATOMS: atom_id res chain seq x y z
N MET A 1 -11.63 20.79 50.17
CA MET A 1 -11.05 19.61 49.49
C MET A 1 -12.19 18.78 48.91
N GLY A 2 -12.40 18.87 47.60
CA GLY A 2 -13.45 18.10 46.91
C GLY A 2 -13.10 16.62 46.87
N ASN A 3 -14.09 15.75 47.06
CA ASN A 3 -13.90 14.31 47.17
C ASN A 3 -13.42 13.73 45.81
N PRO A 4 -12.18 13.20 45.70
CA PRO A 4 -11.58 12.79 44.43
C PRO A 4 -12.40 11.73 43.68
N LYS A 5 -13.22 10.95 44.40
CA LYS A 5 -14.15 9.98 43.81
C LYS A 5 -15.26 10.63 42.98
N LYS A 6 -15.74 11.82 43.34
CA LYS A 6 -16.77 12.54 42.56
C LYS A 6 -16.20 13.14 41.28
N LEU A 7 -14.94 13.56 41.30
CA LEU A 7 -14.24 14.08 40.13
C LEU A 7 -13.97 12.97 39.09
N LEU A 8 -13.55 11.79 39.56
CA LEU A 8 -13.28 10.63 38.72
C LEU A 8 -14.55 10.10 38.03
N ILE A 9 -15.67 10.05 38.76
CA ILE A 9 -16.97 9.67 38.20
C ILE A 9 -17.43 10.70 37.15
N GLY A 10 -17.23 11.99 37.42
CA GLY A 10 -17.52 13.05 36.44
C GLY A 10 -16.73 12.90 35.14
N MET A 11 -15.43 12.58 35.22
CA MET A 11 -14.58 12.37 34.03
C MET A 11 -14.96 11.11 33.26
N LEU A 12 -15.32 10.01 33.94
CA LEU A 12 -15.76 8.77 33.28
C LEU A 12 -17.11 8.95 32.56
N VAL A 13 -18.05 9.69 33.17
CA VAL A 13 -19.32 10.02 32.52
C VAL A 13 -19.07 10.93 31.31
N PHE A 14 -18.20 11.92 31.43
CA PHE A 14 -17.86 12.82 30.33
C PHE A 14 -17.17 12.08 29.17
N ALA A 15 -16.22 11.20 29.45
CA ALA A 15 -15.54 10.38 28.44
C ALA A 15 -16.52 9.40 27.75
N GLY A 16 -17.46 8.82 28.51
CA GLY A 16 -18.51 7.97 27.94
C GLY A 16 -19.44 8.74 27.00
N VAL A 17 -19.85 9.95 27.37
CA VAL A 17 -20.67 10.81 26.49
C VAL A 17 -19.89 11.21 25.24
N LEU A 18 -18.59 11.56 25.38
CA LEU A 18 -17.76 11.92 24.23
C LEU A 18 -17.60 10.74 23.26
N ALA A 19 -17.37 9.53 23.78
CA ALA A 19 -17.26 8.32 22.96
C ALA A 19 -18.56 8.00 22.21
N VAL A 20 -19.71 8.17 22.86
CA VAL A 20 -21.02 7.99 22.20
C VAL A 20 -21.24 9.03 21.11
N VAL A 21 -20.86 10.29 21.33
CA VAL A 21 -20.94 11.35 20.30
C VAL A 21 -19.99 11.07 19.14
N LEU A 22 -18.77 10.58 19.41
CA LEU A 22 -17.80 10.22 18.38
C LEU A 22 -18.24 9.03 17.54
N VAL A 23 -18.79 7.99 18.17
CA VAL A 23 -19.40 6.85 17.48
C VAL A 23 -20.62 7.31 16.67
N PHE A 24 -21.45 8.21 17.21
CA PHE A 24 -22.57 8.79 16.45
C PHE A 24 -22.08 9.59 15.23
N LEU A 25 -21.04 10.42 15.36
CA LEU A 25 -20.47 11.17 14.24
C LEU A 25 -19.76 10.29 13.20
N LEU A 26 -19.14 9.18 13.61
CA LEU A 26 -18.44 8.26 12.71
C LEU A 26 -19.36 7.24 12.02
N PHE A 27 -20.51 6.91 12.63
CA PHE A 27 -21.42 5.87 12.14
C PHE A 27 -22.82 6.37 11.77
N SER A 28 -23.16 7.65 12.02
CA SER A 28 -24.29 8.26 11.35
C SER A 28 -23.89 8.56 9.91
N PRO A 29 -24.64 8.08 8.90
CA PRO A 29 -24.49 8.63 7.57
C PRO A 29 -24.72 10.14 7.70
N VAL A 30 -23.73 10.94 7.33
CA VAL A 30 -24.01 12.34 7.04
C VAL A 30 -24.97 12.28 5.84
N GLU A 31 -26.27 12.30 6.11
CA GLU A 31 -27.24 12.74 5.13
C GLU A 31 -26.83 14.17 4.79
N VAL A 32 -26.00 14.30 3.76
CA VAL A 32 -25.89 15.54 3.02
C VAL A 32 -27.32 15.77 2.54
N LYS A 33 -28.05 16.64 3.24
CA LYS A 33 -29.26 17.23 2.68
C LYS A 33 -28.80 17.93 1.41
N LYS A 34 -28.97 17.26 0.27
CA LYS A 34 -29.07 17.96 -1.01
C LYS A 34 -30.23 18.92 -0.80
N GLU A 35 -29.95 20.20 -0.67
CA GLU A 35 -30.94 21.18 -1.06
C GLU A 35 -31.23 20.84 -2.52
N GLU A 36 -32.43 20.30 -2.79
CA GLU A 36 -32.95 20.23 -4.14
C GLU A 36 -32.99 21.68 -4.63
N GLN A 37 -31.98 22.08 -5.40
CA GLN A 37 -32.11 23.25 -6.23
C GLN A 37 -33.23 22.92 -7.22
N ASP A 38 -34.32 23.69 -7.17
CA ASP A 38 -35.38 23.61 -8.17
C ASP A 38 -34.74 23.94 -9.53
N VAL A 39 -34.41 22.90 -10.29
CA VAL A 39 -33.92 23.02 -11.67
C VAL A 39 -35.06 22.79 -12.65
N PHE A 40 -34.98 23.44 -13.79
CA PHE A 40 -35.82 23.17 -14.95
C PHE A 40 -34.94 22.91 -16.17
N TYR A 41 -35.47 22.15 -17.13
CA TYR A 41 -34.70 21.68 -18.27
C TYR A 41 -34.96 22.57 -19.49
N LEU A 42 -33.87 23.02 -20.13
CA LEU A 42 -33.94 23.73 -21.42
C LEU A 42 -34.01 22.74 -22.59
N LEU A 43 -33.51 21.53 -22.38
CA LEU A 43 -33.43 20.44 -23.33
C LEU A 43 -33.49 19.12 -22.57
N GLU A 44 -34.15 18.11 -23.15
CA GLU A 44 -34.31 16.78 -22.56
C GLU A 44 -34.31 15.70 -23.67
N HIS A 45 -33.34 14.79 -23.59
CA HIS A 45 -33.16 13.60 -24.43
C HIS A 45 -32.80 12.40 -23.54
N ASP A 46 -32.86 11.18 -24.07
CA ASP A 46 -32.27 10.03 -23.39
C ASP A 46 -30.72 10.09 -23.49
N MET A 47 -30.02 9.65 -22.45
CA MET A 47 -28.55 9.60 -22.44
C MET A 47 -27.97 8.79 -23.62
N MET A 48 -28.71 7.76 -24.08
CA MET A 48 -28.31 6.93 -25.22
C MET A 48 -28.53 7.61 -26.57
N ASP A 49 -29.27 8.72 -26.60
CA ASP A 49 -29.49 9.51 -27.81
C ASP A 49 -28.35 10.49 -28.09
N VAL A 50 -27.41 10.68 -27.15
CA VAL A 50 -26.21 11.50 -27.38
C VAL A 50 -25.28 10.75 -28.34
N ALA A 51 -25.09 11.31 -29.55
CA ALA A 51 -24.27 10.72 -30.60
C ALA A 51 -22.84 11.29 -30.63
N HIS A 52 -22.70 12.61 -30.50
CA HIS A 52 -21.42 13.30 -30.48
C HIS A 52 -21.47 14.50 -29.55
N VAL A 53 -20.42 14.70 -28.77
CA VAL A 53 -20.21 15.89 -27.95
C VAL A 53 -18.86 16.47 -28.31
N SER A 54 -18.81 17.75 -28.68
CA SER A 54 -17.58 18.50 -28.89
C SER A 54 -17.48 19.63 -27.87
N VAL A 55 -16.39 19.69 -27.13
CA VAL A 55 -16.15 20.72 -26.12
C VAL A 55 -14.90 21.49 -26.45
N ASN A 56 -15.02 22.80 -26.54
CA ASN A 56 -13.91 23.74 -26.67
C ASN A 56 -13.92 24.65 -25.45
N ASN A 57 -12.94 24.53 -24.57
CA ASN A 57 -12.85 25.27 -23.32
C ASN A 57 -11.46 25.88 -23.10
N GLU A 58 -11.27 26.57 -21.98
CA GLU A 58 -9.99 27.21 -21.62
C GLU A 58 -8.82 26.22 -21.47
N GLU A 59 -9.10 24.93 -21.23
CA GLU A 59 -8.10 23.87 -21.08
C GLU A 59 -7.80 23.14 -22.41
N GLY A 60 -8.65 23.30 -23.42
CA GLY A 60 -8.43 22.73 -24.74
C GLY A 60 -9.70 22.23 -25.42
N PHE A 61 -9.51 21.40 -26.44
CA PHE A 61 -10.57 20.74 -27.17
C PHE A 61 -10.62 19.26 -26.79
N TYR A 62 -11.82 18.72 -26.63
CA TYR A 62 -12.03 17.27 -26.59
C TYR A 62 -13.40 16.92 -27.17
N GLU A 63 -13.56 15.65 -27.53
CA GLU A 63 -14.80 15.12 -28.06
C GLU A 63 -15.18 13.78 -27.45
N VAL A 64 -16.45 13.45 -27.47
CA VAL A 64 -16.98 12.14 -27.08
C VAL A 64 -17.87 11.65 -28.20
N ILE A 65 -17.55 10.49 -28.78
CA ILE A 65 -18.25 9.95 -29.96
C ILE A 65 -18.85 8.60 -29.59
N GLN A 66 -20.14 8.42 -29.86
CA GLN A 66 -20.81 7.12 -29.75
C GLN A 66 -20.40 6.23 -30.94
N GLU A 67 -19.62 5.19 -30.68
CA GLU A 67 -19.13 4.26 -31.70
C GLU A 67 -19.16 2.81 -31.22
N GLY A 68 -19.49 1.87 -32.11
CA GLY A 68 -19.36 0.43 -31.83
C GLY A 68 -20.22 -0.11 -30.68
N GLY A 69 -21.26 0.62 -30.25
CA GLY A 69 -22.09 0.28 -29.10
C GLY A 69 -21.55 0.77 -27.75
N GLY A 70 -20.54 1.65 -27.76
CA GLY A 70 -20.01 2.36 -26.60
C GLY A 70 -19.66 3.81 -26.93
N PHE A 71 -18.83 4.43 -26.09
CA PHE A 71 -18.36 5.81 -26.28
C PHE A 71 -16.83 5.83 -26.28
N THR A 72 -16.27 6.62 -27.17
CA THR A 72 -14.85 7.00 -27.16
C THR A 72 -14.72 8.39 -26.54
N VAL A 73 -13.64 8.64 -25.80
CA VAL A 73 -13.35 9.95 -25.20
C VAL A 73 -12.05 10.47 -25.80
N HIS A 74 -12.18 11.33 -26.81
CA HIS A 74 -11.09 11.91 -27.55
C HIS A 74 -10.03 10.86 -27.94
N ASP A 75 -8.79 11.02 -27.51
CA ASP A 75 -7.68 10.09 -27.73
C ASP A 75 -7.34 9.24 -26.50
N ILE A 76 -8.22 9.18 -25.49
CA ILE A 76 -8.02 8.35 -24.28
C ILE A 76 -8.35 6.88 -24.60
N PRO A 77 -7.43 5.92 -24.34
CA PRO A 77 -7.73 4.50 -24.44
C PRO A 77 -8.92 4.09 -23.59
N ALA A 78 -9.83 3.27 -24.14
CA ALA A 78 -11.11 2.95 -23.52
C ALA A 78 -10.97 2.35 -22.11
N GLU A 79 -9.94 1.54 -21.87
CA GLU A 79 -9.63 0.93 -20.58
C GLU A 79 -9.15 1.91 -19.50
N LEU A 80 -8.74 3.13 -19.89
CA LEU A 80 -8.30 4.18 -19.00
C LEU A 80 -9.40 5.22 -18.72
N VAL A 81 -10.53 5.16 -19.42
CA VAL A 81 -11.62 6.12 -19.26
C VAL A 81 -12.25 6.00 -17.88
N ASN A 82 -12.38 7.12 -17.20
CA ASN A 82 -13.19 7.29 -16.00
C ASN A 82 -14.67 7.27 -16.41
N THR A 83 -15.27 6.08 -16.33
CA THR A 83 -16.66 5.84 -16.73
C THR A 83 -17.67 6.66 -15.93
N ASP A 84 -17.38 6.98 -14.66
CA ASP A 84 -18.28 7.78 -13.84
C ASP A 84 -18.34 9.23 -14.36
N TYR A 85 -17.20 9.79 -14.76
CA TYR A 85 -17.13 11.14 -15.30
C TYR A 85 -17.73 11.20 -16.70
N LEU A 86 -17.48 10.19 -17.53
CA LEU A 86 -18.14 10.05 -18.83
C LEU A 86 -19.67 9.98 -18.68
N GLN A 87 -20.17 9.16 -17.74
CA GLN A 87 -21.60 9.05 -17.49
C GLN A 87 -22.21 10.39 -17.06
N LEU A 88 -21.55 11.12 -16.16
CA LEU A 88 -21.99 12.45 -15.74
C LEU A 88 -22.02 13.45 -16.91
N LEU A 89 -21.00 13.45 -17.77
CA LEU A 89 -20.99 14.30 -18.97
C LEU A 89 -22.17 13.97 -19.89
N LEU A 90 -22.43 12.69 -20.15
CA LEU A 90 -23.52 12.26 -21.03
C LEU A 90 -24.89 12.63 -20.44
N ASP A 91 -25.06 12.51 -19.11
CA ASP A 91 -26.25 12.96 -18.40
C ASP A 91 -26.46 14.48 -18.56
N GLU A 92 -25.40 15.27 -18.30
CA GLU A 92 -25.38 16.73 -18.44
C GLU A 92 -25.63 17.18 -19.90
N CYS A 93 -25.20 16.40 -20.91
CA CYS A 93 -25.50 16.65 -22.32
C CYS A 93 -26.93 16.25 -22.71
N SER A 94 -27.47 15.18 -22.12
CA SER A 94 -28.82 14.72 -22.41
C SER A 94 -29.90 15.61 -21.80
N MET A 95 -29.58 16.27 -20.67
CA MET A 95 -30.51 17.12 -19.92
C MET A 95 -29.82 18.41 -19.47
N ILE A 96 -30.10 19.51 -20.18
CA ILE A 96 -29.54 20.82 -19.84
C ILE A 96 -30.37 21.44 -18.71
N ALA A 97 -29.96 21.18 -17.47
CA ALA A 97 -30.61 21.64 -16.26
C ALA A 97 -30.12 23.02 -15.81
N VAL A 98 -31.05 23.96 -15.60
CA VAL A 98 -30.76 25.32 -15.12
C VAL A 98 -31.63 25.65 -13.91
N SER A 99 -31.14 26.46 -12.98
CA SER A 99 -31.85 26.85 -11.76
C SER A 99 -32.63 28.16 -11.91
N GLU A 100 -32.19 29.06 -12.79
CA GLU A 100 -32.79 30.38 -12.93
C GLU A 100 -32.65 30.90 -14.36
N LYS A 101 -33.64 31.67 -14.83
CA LYS A 101 -33.47 32.56 -15.97
C LYS A 101 -33.17 33.97 -15.46
N VAL A 102 -31.97 34.46 -15.77
CA VAL A 102 -31.46 35.74 -15.25
C VAL A 102 -31.85 36.92 -16.13
N SER A 103 -31.90 36.71 -17.44
CA SER A 103 -32.27 37.75 -18.41
C SER A 103 -32.89 37.13 -19.65
N ASP A 104 -33.96 37.71 -20.18
CA ASP A 104 -34.57 37.25 -21.43
C ASP A 104 -33.80 37.72 -22.67
N GLN A 105 -33.21 38.92 -22.61
CA GLN A 105 -32.46 39.52 -23.71
C GLN A 105 -31.49 40.58 -23.16
N PRO A 106 -30.30 40.18 -22.69
CA PRO A 106 -29.35 41.12 -22.13
C PRO A 106 -28.77 42.06 -23.20
N GLU A 107 -28.55 43.32 -22.82
CA GLU A 107 -27.91 44.30 -23.71
C GLU A 107 -26.40 44.07 -23.85
N ASP A 108 -25.78 43.45 -22.84
CA ASP A 108 -24.33 43.21 -22.75
C ASP A 108 -24.07 41.80 -22.22
N LEU A 109 -23.51 40.92 -23.06
CA LEU A 109 -23.16 39.54 -22.71
C LEU A 109 -21.81 39.44 -21.98
N SER A 110 -20.96 40.47 -22.05
CA SER A 110 -19.65 40.48 -21.39
C SER A 110 -19.79 40.40 -19.86
N GLN A 111 -20.87 40.97 -19.30
CA GLN A 111 -21.15 40.93 -17.86
C GLN A 111 -21.42 39.52 -17.32
N TYR A 112 -21.72 38.55 -18.21
CA TYR A 112 -21.94 37.14 -17.89
C TYR A 112 -20.78 36.26 -18.36
N GLY A 113 -19.76 36.84 -19.00
CA GLY A 113 -18.68 36.09 -19.65
C GLY A 113 -19.14 35.31 -20.87
N LEU A 114 -20.26 35.67 -21.50
CA LEU A 114 -20.83 34.93 -22.65
C LEU A 114 -20.46 35.54 -24.01
N GLU A 115 -19.88 36.75 -24.04
CA GLU A 115 -19.27 37.30 -25.27
C GLU A 115 -17.98 36.53 -25.64
N ALA A 116 -17.22 36.10 -24.65
CA ALA A 116 -16.07 35.22 -24.77
C ALA A 116 -16.24 34.07 -23.78
N PRO A 117 -17.04 33.05 -24.13
CA PRO A 117 -17.38 31.96 -23.22
C PRO A 117 -16.15 31.15 -22.83
N ARG A 118 -16.13 30.67 -21.59
CA ARG A 118 -15.07 29.80 -21.05
C ARG A 118 -15.15 28.39 -21.60
N ALA A 119 -16.34 27.98 -22.06
CA ALA A 119 -16.53 26.76 -22.84
C ALA A 119 -17.68 26.91 -23.84
N SER A 120 -17.54 26.26 -24.99
CA SER A 120 -18.61 26.01 -25.97
C SER A 120 -18.75 24.51 -26.14
N VAL A 121 -19.97 24.02 -25.96
CA VAL A 121 -20.32 22.60 -26.05
C VAL A 121 -21.29 22.42 -27.21
N GLU A 122 -20.92 21.64 -28.21
CA GLU A 122 -21.79 21.22 -29.31
C GLU A 122 -22.23 19.77 -29.06
N ILE A 123 -23.51 19.50 -29.19
CA ILE A 123 -24.13 18.20 -28.90
C ILE A 123 -24.94 17.79 -30.13
N GLU A 124 -24.64 16.64 -30.71
CA GLU A 124 -25.42 16.01 -31.76
C GLU A 124 -26.13 14.77 -31.21
N TYR A 125 -27.41 14.62 -31.57
CA TYR A 125 -28.23 13.49 -31.15
C TYR A 125 -28.45 12.49 -32.28
N THR A 126 -28.80 11.25 -31.92
CA THR A 126 -29.03 10.15 -32.87
C THR A 126 -30.22 10.39 -33.81
N ASP A 127 -31.16 11.26 -33.43
CA ASP A 127 -32.30 11.68 -34.26
C ASP A 127 -31.94 12.76 -35.31
N GLY A 128 -30.69 13.24 -35.28
CA GLY A 128 -30.17 14.28 -36.17
C GLY A 128 -30.42 15.71 -35.69
N SER A 129 -31.03 15.90 -34.52
CA SER A 129 -31.08 17.21 -33.86
C SER A 129 -29.74 17.56 -33.23
N ALA A 130 -29.52 18.85 -32.96
CA ALA A 130 -28.29 19.34 -32.35
C ALA A 130 -28.56 20.53 -31.42
N ALA A 131 -27.70 20.70 -30.43
CA ALA A 131 -27.73 21.80 -29.48
C ALA A 131 -26.32 22.37 -29.28
N GLN A 132 -26.25 23.66 -28.94
CA GLN A 132 -24.99 24.29 -28.54
C GLN A 132 -25.21 25.07 -27.24
N LEU A 133 -24.38 24.77 -26.24
CA LEU A 133 -24.38 25.42 -24.93
C LEU A 133 -23.12 26.28 -24.79
N LEU A 134 -23.30 27.55 -24.48
CA LEU A 134 -22.23 28.48 -24.14
C LEU A 134 -22.14 28.63 -22.63
N ILE A 135 -20.93 28.52 -22.07
CA ILE A 135 -20.67 28.57 -20.64
C ILE A 135 -19.83 29.80 -20.33
N GLY A 136 -20.39 30.70 -19.53
CA GLY A 136 -19.78 31.96 -19.13
C GLY A 136 -19.04 31.88 -17.79
N GLN A 137 -19.05 32.99 -17.05
CA GLN A 137 -18.38 33.09 -15.76
C GLN A 137 -19.24 32.55 -14.60
N GLU A 138 -18.58 32.21 -13.50
CA GLU A 138 -19.25 31.87 -12.25
C GLU A 138 -19.94 33.11 -11.67
N GLU A 139 -21.15 32.92 -11.13
CA GLU A 139 -21.88 33.96 -10.42
C GLU A 139 -21.25 34.17 -9.03
N LYS A 140 -21.25 35.41 -8.52
CA LYS A 140 -20.45 35.77 -7.34
C LYS A 140 -21.14 35.45 -6.00
N LEU A 141 -22.46 35.34 -6.00
CA LEU A 141 -23.29 35.25 -4.79
C LEU A 141 -23.87 33.85 -4.58
N SER A 142 -23.83 33.00 -5.60
CA SER A 142 -24.39 31.65 -5.66
C SER A 142 -23.38 30.66 -6.25
N ASP A 143 -23.67 29.35 -6.16
CA ASP A 143 -22.88 28.29 -6.81
C ASP A 143 -23.36 28.04 -8.25
N GLY A 144 -23.76 29.10 -8.95
CA GLY A 144 -24.29 29.07 -10.31
C GLY A 144 -23.27 29.57 -11.34
N VAL A 145 -23.40 29.12 -12.58
CA VAL A 145 -22.60 29.54 -13.73
C VAL A 145 -23.53 30.05 -14.80
N TYR A 146 -23.22 31.21 -15.38
CA TYR A 146 -24.03 31.75 -16.47
C TYR A 146 -23.91 30.88 -17.72
N VAL A 147 -25.04 30.52 -18.31
CA VAL A 147 -25.09 29.72 -19.54
C VAL A 147 -26.10 30.28 -20.53
N GLN A 148 -25.91 29.97 -21.81
CA GLN A 148 -26.82 30.35 -22.90
C GLN A 148 -26.89 29.25 -23.96
N MET A 149 -28.09 28.94 -24.43
CA MET A 149 -28.28 28.07 -25.61
C MET A 149 -28.08 28.90 -26.88
N ALA A 150 -27.31 28.38 -27.84
CA ALA A 150 -27.13 29.08 -29.11
C ALA A 150 -28.48 29.28 -29.83
N GLY A 151 -28.73 30.52 -30.26
CA GLY A 151 -30.00 30.92 -30.88
C GLY A 151 -31.09 31.38 -29.90
N ASP A 152 -30.90 31.22 -28.58
CA ASP A 152 -31.75 31.81 -27.53
C ASP A 152 -31.05 33.03 -26.92
N PRO A 153 -31.62 34.26 -26.99
CA PRO A 153 -31.02 35.42 -26.35
C PRO A 153 -31.02 35.36 -24.83
N ALA A 154 -31.80 34.46 -24.21
CA ALA A 154 -31.88 34.37 -22.76
C ALA A 154 -30.57 33.86 -22.13
N VAL A 155 -30.30 34.35 -20.92
CA VAL A 155 -29.19 33.91 -20.07
C VAL A 155 -29.76 33.23 -18.84
N TYR A 156 -29.20 32.08 -18.52
CA TYR A 156 -29.62 31.23 -17.42
C TYR A 156 -28.49 31.03 -16.41
N LEU A 157 -28.82 30.57 -15.21
CA LEU A 157 -27.85 30.02 -14.25
C LEU A 157 -27.95 28.51 -14.23
N MET A 158 -26.83 27.84 -14.46
CA MET A 158 -26.66 26.40 -14.32
C MET A 158 -25.90 26.12 -13.02
N PRO A 159 -26.32 25.15 -12.19
CA PRO A 159 -25.55 24.73 -11.03
C PRO A 159 -24.11 24.37 -11.42
N ARG A 160 -23.12 24.86 -10.68
CA ARG A 160 -21.70 24.64 -10.98
C ARG A 160 -21.34 23.16 -11.07
N SER A 161 -21.98 22.31 -10.28
CA SER A 161 -21.76 20.86 -10.34
C SER A 161 -22.00 20.27 -11.74
N TYR A 162 -22.91 20.85 -12.52
CA TYR A 162 -23.26 20.41 -13.87
C TYR A 162 -22.41 21.05 -14.98
N THR A 163 -21.51 21.98 -14.65
CA THR A 163 -20.64 22.63 -15.65
C THR A 163 -19.18 22.18 -15.59
N ILE A 164 -18.78 21.46 -14.54
CA ILE A 164 -17.36 21.11 -14.35
C ILE A 164 -16.86 20.22 -15.49
N ARG A 165 -17.66 19.27 -16.02
CA ARG A 165 -17.20 18.41 -17.13
C ARG A 165 -16.95 19.22 -18.39
N PHE A 166 -17.79 20.19 -18.70
CA PHE A 166 -17.58 21.06 -19.86
C PHE A 166 -16.37 22.01 -19.73
N THR A 167 -15.89 22.23 -18.50
CA THR A 167 -14.82 23.21 -18.21
C THR A 167 -13.52 22.56 -17.72
N MET A 168 -13.46 21.22 -17.66
CA MET A 168 -12.24 20.50 -17.30
C MET A 168 -11.42 20.11 -18.54
N ALA A 169 -10.13 19.90 -18.32
CA ALA A 169 -9.23 19.31 -19.30
C ALA A 169 -9.57 17.83 -19.56
N VAL A 170 -9.29 17.33 -20.76
CA VAL A 170 -9.64 15.96 -21.19
C VAL A 170 -9.02 14.88 -20.30
N GLU A 171 -7.84 15.13 -19.75
CA GLU A 171 -7.10 14.23 -18.85
C GLU A 171 -7.87 13.93 -17.56
N LYS A 172 -8.86 14.76 -17.20
CA LYS A 172 -9.74 14.49 -16.06
C LYS A 172 -10.68 13.31 -16.30
N PHE A 173 -10.88 12.91 -17.56
CA PHE A 173 -11.58 11.69 -17.93
C PHE A 173 -10.70 10.43 -17.89
N ILE A 174 -9.44 10.51 -17.45
CA ILE A 174 -8.60 9.32 -17.18
C ILE A 174 -8.86 8.83 -15.75
N GLN A 175 -8.89 7.52 -15.52
CA GLN A 175 -9.09 6.92 -14.21
C GLN A 175 -7.97 7.33 -13.24
N TYR A 176 -8.37 7.80 -12.05
CA TYR A 176 -7.44 8.24 -11.00
C TYR A 176 -6.96 7.09 -10.12
N GLN A 177 -7.73 6.00 -10.03
CA GLN A 177 -7.34 4.80 -9.30
C GLN A 177 -6.35 3.99 -10.14
N ILE A 178 -5.13 3.79 -9.62
CA ILE A 178 -4.02 3.13 -10.34
C ILE A 178 -3.91 1.65 -9.96
N THR A 179 -4.18 1.33 -8.69
CA THR A 179 -4.19 -0.06 -8.19
C THR A 179 -5.49 -0.33 -7.43
N PRO A 180 -5.95 -1.59 -7.34
CA PRO A 180 -7.24 -1.91 -6.75
C PRO A 180 -7.25 -1.74 -5.24
N THR A 181 -8.38 -1.27 -4.70
CA THR A 181 -8.60 -1.23 -3.26
C THR A 181 -8.66 -2.64 -2.67
N ARG A 182 -8.08 -2.81 -1.48
CA ARG A 182 -8.03 -4.08 -0.74
C ARG A 182 -9.44 -4.58 -0.37
N LYS A 183 -9.72 -5.86 -0.67
CA LYS A 183 -10.97 -6.56 -0.33
C LYS A 183 -10.83 -7.55 0.83
N MET A 184 -9.60 -7.91 1.18
CA MET A 184 -9.32 -8.82 2.29
C MET A 184 -8.95 -8.06 3.58
N PRO A 185 -9.01 -8.71 4.78
CA PRO A 185 -8.74 -8.04 6.05
C PRO A 185 -7.31 -7.50 6.20
N SER A 186 -6.33 -8.16 5.57
CA SER A 186 -4.91 -7.82 5.69
C SER A 186 -4.28 -7.63 4.32
N ALA A 187 -3.41 -6.63 4.19
CA ALA A 187 -2.61 -6.42 2.98
C ALA A 187 -1.61 -7.56 2.75
N LEU A 188 -1.12 -8.18 3.84
CA LEU A 188 -0.28 -9.38 3.77
C LEU A 188 -1.02 -10.54 3.09
N SER A 189 -2.34 -10.64 3.19
CA SER A 189 -3.10 -11.72 2.52
C SER A 189 -3.36 -11.44 1.04
N VAL A 190 -3.13 -10.21 0.58
CA VAL A 190 -3.43 -9.78 -0.80
C VAL A 190 -2.18 -9.76 -1.64
N VAL A 191 -1.15 -9.05 -1.19
CA VAL A 191 0.14 -8.99 -1.89
C VAL A 191 0.86 -10.30 -1.66
N ARG A 192 1.26 -10.96 -2.74
CA ARG A 192 1.93 -12.27 -2.71
C ARG A 192 3.43 -12.09 -2.81
N ASP A 193 3.87 -11.68 -3.99
CA ASP A 193 5.28 -11.48 -4.28
C ASP A 193 5.52 -10.02 -4.60
N VAL A 194 6.66 -9.49 -4.18
CA VAL A 194 7.09 -8.13 -4.46
C VAL A 194 8.59 -8.09 -4.72
N THR A 195 8.98 -7.46 -5.82
CA THR A 195 10.35 -7.05 -6.08
C THR A 195 10.43 -5.54 -6.14
N PHE A 196 11.19 -4.95 -5.21
CA PHE A 196 11.52 -3.53 -5.25
C PHE A 196 12.91 -3.31 -5.84
N GLY A 197 13.05 -2.29 -6.67
CA GLY A 197 14.30 -1.89 -7.32
C GLY A 197 14.38 -0.38 -7.56
N GLY A 198 15.18 0.04 -8.53
CA GLY A 198 15.41 1.46 -8.83
C GLY A 198 16.52 2.10 -7.98
N SER A 199 16.81 3.37 -8.23
CA SER A 199 17.98 4.06 -7.64
C SER A 199 17.89 4.33 -6.14
N LEU A 200 16.69 4.26 -5.55
CA LEU A 200 16.46 4.39 -4.11
C LEU A 200 17.19 3.27 -3.35
N LEU A 201 17.25 2.08 -3.92
CA LEU A 201 17.77 0.89 -3.27
C LEU A 201 19.18 0.56 -3.79
N PRO A 202 20.15 0.26 -2.91
CA PRO A 202 21.48 -0.15 -3.35
C PRO A 202 21.46 -1.51 -4.06
N GLU A 203 20.52 -2.38 -3.69
CA GLU A 203 20.29 -3.71 -4.25
C GLU A 203 18.79 -4.02 -4.22
N PRO A 204 18.25 -4.84 -5.14
CA PRO A 204 16.84 -5.20 -5.13
C PRO A 204 16.41 -5.95 -3.86
N ILE A 205 15.22 -5.63 -3.38
CA ILE A 205 14.55 -6.34 -2.28
C ILE A 205 13.52 -7.27 -2.91
N VAL A 206 13.65 -8.57 -2.68
CA VAL A 206 12.71 -9.58 -3.19
C VAL A 206 12.02 -10.20 -1.98
N ILE A 207 10.69 -10.15 -1.97
CA ILE A 207 9.82 -10.68 -0.92
C ILE A 207 8.82 -11.61 -1.59
N GLU A 208 8.74 -12.85 -1.10
CA GLU A 208 7.89 -13.90 -1.66
C GLU A 208 6.91 -14.39 -0.60
N TRP A 209 5.68 -14.67 -1.02
CA TRP A 209 4.66 -15.28 -0.18
C TRP A 209 5.06 -16.71 0.22
N VAL A 210 4.56 -17.17 1.37
CA VAL A 210 4.68 -18.57 1.79
C VAL A 210 3.33 -19.26 1.60
N ASP A 211 3.20 -20.06 0.54
CA ASP A 211 2.04 -20.92 0.30
C ASP A 211 2.06 -22.10 1.27
N GLU A 212 1.04 -22.16 2.12
CA GLU A 212 0.85 -23.26 3.07
C GLU A 212 0.64 -24.63 2.40
N HIS A 213 0.31 -24.63 1.11
CA HIS A 213 0.18 -25.85 0.30
C HIS A 213 1.49 -26.25 -0.38
N ASP A 214 2.48 -25.34 -0.48
CA ASP A 214 3.80 -25.64 -1.02
C ASP A 214 4.73 -26.16 0.07
N LYS A 215 5.14 -27.42 -0.08
CA LYS A 215 6.00 -28.09 0.91
C LYS A 215 7.41 -27.51 0.96
N GLN A 216 7.94 -27.00 -0.15
CA GLN A 216 9.28 -26.42 -0.18
C GLN A 216 9.28 -25.07 0.54
N GLU A 217 8.31 -24.21 0.27
CA GLU A 217 8.18 -22.92 0.93
C GLU A 217 7.94 -23.07 2.43
N MET A 218 7.05 -23.98 2.83
CA MET A 218 6.82 -24.30 4.25
C MET A 218 8.07 -24.84 4.94
N ARG A 219 8.90 -25.62 4.24
CA ARG A 219 10.20 -26.08 4.78
C ARG A 219 11.16 -24.93 4.99
N GLU A 220 11.21 -23.96 4.10
CA GLU A 220 12.07 -22.79 4.24
C GLU A 220 11.56 -21.87 5.37
N ALA A 221 10.26 -21.61 5.42
CA ALA A 221 9.61 -20.81 6.46
C ALA A 221 9.75 -21.38 7.88
N ALA A 222 9.90 -22.70 8.03
CA ALA A 222 10.10 -23.36 9.33
C ALA A 222 11.34 -22.87 10.12
N SER A 223 12.26 -22.13 9.48
CA SER A 223 13.34 -21.42 10.16
C SER A 223 12.84 -20.29 11.08
N PHE A 224 11.66 -19.75 10.79
CA PHE A 224 11.12 -18.52 11.39
C PHE A 224 9.77 -18.72 12.09
N GLY A 225 9.17 -19.91 12.01
CA GLY A 225 7.89 -20.21 12.63
C GLY A 225 6.72 -19.96 11.67
N VAL A 226 5.92 -18.91 11.89
CA VAL A 226 4.72 -18.61 11.08
C VAL A 226 4.97 -17.43 10.14
N ALA A 227 5.98 -17.57 9.29
CA ALA A 227 6.29 -16.57 8.28
C ALA A 227 5.17 -16.51 7.23
N THR A 228 4.61 -15.32 7.01
CA THR A 228 3.67 -15.09 5.88
C THR A 228 4.42 -14.86 4.57
N HIS A 229 5.61 -14.27 4.66
CA HIS A 229 6.49 -13.98 3.55
C HIS A 229 7.95 -14.17 3.95
N LEU A 230 8.77 -14.48 2.96
CA LEU A 230 10.22 -14.58 3.09
C LEU A 230 10.87 -13.54 2.21
N ILE A 231 11.82 -12.81 2.78
CA ILE A 231 12.75 -11.99 2.02
C ILE A 231 13.78 -12.94 1.40
N ARG A 232 13.98 -12.86 0.08
CA ARG A 232 14.95 -13.65 -0.68
C ARG A 232 16.20 -12.87 -1.07
N SER A 233 16.09 -11.55 -1.14
CA SER A 233 17.17 -10.65 -1.52
C SER A 233 17.07 -9.34 -0.77
N PRO A 234 18.20 -8.69 -0.42
CA PRO A 234 19.56 -9.21 -0.52
C PRO A 234 19.83 -10.40 0.41
N GLY A 235 19.27 -10.42 1.62
CA GLY A 235 19.37 -11.52 2.60
C GLY A 235 18.18 -12.47 2.59
N PHE A 236 18.30 -13.56 3.36
CA PHE A 236 17.21 -14.52 3.57
C PHE A 236 16.65 -14.40 4.99
N HIS A 237 15.46 -13.83 5.13
CA HIS A 237 14.85 -13.50 6.43
C HIS A 237 13.32 -13.62 6.38
N GLU A 238 12.68 -13.74 7.53
CA GLU A 238 11.25 -13.45 7.65
C GLU A 238 10.99 -11.95 7.44
N LEU A 239 9.87 -11.65 6.78
CA LEU A 239 9.32 -10.30 6.70
C LEU A 239 8.80 -9.83 8.06
N ASP A 240 9.21 -8.64 8.52
CA ASP A 240 8.53 -7.93 9.59
C ASP A 240 7.10 -7.64 9.16
N GLN A 241 6.15 -8.37 9.75
CA GLN A 241 4.75 -8.35 9.34
C GLN A 241 4.10 -6.98 9.58
N THR A 242 4.58 -6.20 10.56
CA THR A 242 4.03 -4.86 10.84
C THR A 242 4.43 -3.91 9.72
N LYS A 243 5.72 -3.90 9.37
CA LYS A 243 6.26 -3.05 8.31
C LYS A 243 5.83 -3.50 6.93
N GLY A 244 5.82 -4.81 6.68
CA GLY A 244 5.26 -5.41 5.48
C GLY A 244 3.80 -5.00 5.25
N ALA A 245 2.96 -5.09 6.28
CA ALA A 245 1.55 -4.68 6.17
C ALA A 245 1.39 -3.18 5.87
N GLU A 246 2.19 -2.31 6.50
CA GLU A 246 2.20 -0.86 6.25
C GLU A 246 2.53 -0.55 4.79
N VAL A 247 3.62 -1.14 4.28
CA VAL A 247 4.09 -0.92 2.91
C VAL A 247 3.10 -1.51 1.90
N PHE A 248 2.70 -2.78 2.06
CA PHE A 248 1.77 -3.43 1.14
C PHE A 248 0.41 -2.73 1.10
N GLN A 249 -0.07 -2.19 2.23
CA GLN A 249 -1.29 -1.40 2.24
C GLN A 249 -1.16 -0.12 1.39
N SER A 250 0.00 0.52 1.37
CA SER A 250 0.21 1.71 0.55
C SER A 250 0.33 1.42 -0.95
N MET A 251 0.53 0.16 -1.34
CA MET A 251 0.54 -0.29 -2.74
C MET A 251 -0.86 -0.60 -3.27
N LEU A 252 -1.85 -0.76 -2.38
CA LEU A 252 -3.24 -1.09 -2.72
C LEU A 252 -4.13 0.15 -2.66
N GLY A 253 -4.93 0.37 -3.70
CA GLY A 253 -5.83 1.53 -3.78
C GLY A 253 -5.09 2.84 -4.00
N ILE A 254 -3.99 2.83 -4.76
CA ILE A 254 -3.27 4.06 -5.09
C ILE A 254 -4.18 4.94 -5.94
N VAL A 255 -4.36 6.19 -5.50
CA VAL A 255 -5.12 7.22 -6.23
C VAL A 255 -4.18 8.34 -6.62
N SER A 256 -4.21 8.71 -7.89
CA SER A 256 -3.47 9.82 -8.46
C SER A 256 -3.93 11.16 -7.90
N GLU A 257 -3.02 12.12 -7.72
CA GLU A 257 -3.34 13.53 -7.46
C GLU A 257 -3.64 14.30 -8.76
N GLY A 258 -3.32 13.71 -9.90
CA GLY A 258 -3.56 14.28 -11.22
C GLY A 258 -2.75 13.60 -12.30
N ILE A 259 -3.13 13.84 -13.56
CA ILE A 259 -2.38 13.33 -14.72
C ILE A 259 -1.34 14.37 -15.11
N ALA A 260 -0.08 13.95 -15.26
CA ALA A 260 0.99 14.79 -15.77
C ALA A 260 1.09 14.72 -17.29
N ALA A 261 0.87 13.53 -17.86
CA ALA A 261 0.76 13.28 -19.30
C ALA A 261 0.09 11.91 -19.53
N TYR A 262 -0.46 11.70 -20.72
CA TYR A 262 -1.00 10.42 -21.20
C TYR A 262 -0.69 10.27 -22.69
N ASN A 263 -0.95 9.10 -23.27
CA ASN A 263 -0.49 8.76 -24.63
C ASN A 263 1.03 8.93 -24.80
N CYS A 264 1.78 8.67 -23.73
CA CYS A 264 3.22 8.83 -23.69
C CYS A 264 3.90 7.73 -24.50
N ASP A 265 4.73 8.12 -25.48
CA ASP A 265 5.68 7.22 -26.12
C ASP A 265 6.94 7.02 -25.25
N GLU A 266 7.84 6.14 -25.68
CA GLU A 266 9.10 5.86 -24.98
C GLU A 266 9.95 7.14 -24.79
N ASN A 267 9.98 8.03 -25.79
CA ASN A 267 10.74 9.28 -25.71
C ASN A 267 10.17 10.21 -24.64
N THR A 268 8.85 10.31 -24.55
CA THR A 268 8.14 11.08 -23.54
C THR A 268 8.45 10.51 -22.17
N LEU A 269 8.26 9.20 -21.95
CA LEU A 269 8.59 8.54 -20.68
C LEU A 269 10.06 8.76 -20.28
N SER A 270 10.99 8.62 -21.23
CA SER A 270 12.42 8.89 -21.02
C SER A 270 12.67 10.33 -20.58
N SER A 271 11.99 11.31 -21.18
CA SER A 271 12.12 12.73 -20.82
C SER A 271 11.65 13.05 -19.39
N TYR A 272 10.75 12.24 -18.83
CA TYR A 272 10.31 12.31 -17.44
C TYR A 272 11.19 11.50 -16.48
N GLY A 273 12.21 10.79 -16.98
CA GLY A 273 13.21 10.06 -16.19
C GLY A 273 12.89 8.57 -15.96
N PHE A 274 11.90 7.99 -16.64
CA PHE A 274 11.49 6.60 -16.40
C PHE A 274 12.51 5.53 -16.85
N ASP A 275 13.56 5.91 -17.58
CA ASP A 275 14.71 5.03 -17.90
C ASP A 275 15.60 4.75 -16.68
N HIS A 276 15.56 5.64 -15.69
CA HIS A 276 16.32 5.55 -14.45
C HIS A 276 15.37 5.81 -13.26
N PRO A 277 14.42 4.89 -13.03
CA PRO A 277 13.39 5.09 -12.03
C PRO A 277 14.00 5.24 -10.63
N TYR A 278 13.43 6.16 -9.87
CA TYR A 278 13.75 6.34 -8.45
C TYR A 278 13.44 5.06 -7.67
N LEU A 279 12.28 4.46 -7.92
CA LEU A 279 11.87 3.17 -7.36
C LEU A 279 11.13 2.37 -8.43
N THR A 280 11.34 1.06 -8.46
CA THR A 280 10.43 0.12 -9.15
C THR A 280 9.76 -0.78 -8.13
N ALA A 281 8.52 -1.18 -8.39
CA ALA A 281 7.81 -2.18 -7.60
C ALA A 281 7.04 -3.09 -8.55
N ASP A 282 7.52 -4.33 -8.69
CA ASP A 282 6.85 -5.40 -9.43
C ASP A 282 6.20 -6.32 -8.42
N PHE A 283 4.88 -6.47 -8.47
CA PHE A 283 4.18 -7.25 -7.47
C PHE A 283 2.95 -7.97 -8.00
N THR A 284 2.65 -9.08 -7.32
CA THR A 284 1.52 -9.94 -7.61
C THR A 284 0.50 -9.80 -6.49
N ILE A 285 -0.78 -9.66 -6.84
CA ILE A 285 -1.88 -9.62 -5.88
C ILE A 285 -2.90 -10.73 -6.14
N GLN A 286 -3.48 -11.25 -5.06
CA GLN A 286 -4.70 -12.06 -5.08
C GLN A 286 -5.72 -11.44 -4.13
N ASN A 287 -6.58 -10.58 -4.67
CA ASN A 287 -7.44 -9.70 -3.87
C ASN A 287 -8.86 -10.28 -3.64
N GLY A 288 -8.90 -11.44 -2.98
CA GLY A 288 -10.11 -12.21 -2.67
C GLY A 288 -9.84 -13.72 -2.70
N GLU A 289 -10.66 -14.52 -2.00
CA GLU A 289 -10.45 -15.97 -1.87
C GLU A 289 -10.37 -16.67 -3.24
N ASP A 290 -11.31 -16.36 -4.14
CA ASP A 290 -11.37 -16.91 -5.50
C ASP A 290 -10.88 -15.92 -6.58
N ALA A 291 -10.22 -14.83 -6.18
CA ALA A 291 -9.70 -13.85 -7.13
C ALA A 291 -8.56 -14.46 -7.93
N LYS A 292 -8.47 -14.11 -9.22
CA LYS A 292 -7.29 -14.44 -10.01
C LYS A 292 -6.10 -13.60 -9.55
N SER A 293 -4.92 -14.14 -9.75
CA SER A 293 -3.67 -13.41 -9.58
C SER A 293 -3.58 -12.30 -10.62
N GLU A 294 -3.20 -11.11 -10.20
CA GLU A 294 -2.95 -9.94 -11.07
C GLU A 294 -1.54 -9.41 -10.80
N GLU A 295 -0.87 -8.97 -11.86
CA GLU A 295 0.49 -8.41 -11.79
C GLU A 295 0.46 -6.89 -12.00
N TYR A 296 1.28 -6.19 -11.23
CA TYR A 296 1.44 -4.74 -11.29
C TYR A 296 2.93 -4.38 -11.38
N HIS A 297 3.25 -3.55 -12.36
CA HIS A 297 4.59 -3.04 -12.64
C HIS A 297 4.59 -1.54 -12.46
N LEU A 298 5.14 -1.06 -11.35
CA LEU A 298 5.22 0.36 -11.05
C LEU A 298 6.65 0.86 -11.27
N LYS A 299 6.76 1.99 -11.96
CA LYS A 299 7.99 2.79 -12.00
C LYS A 299 7.67 4.15 -11.40
N VAL A 300 8.45 4.59 -10.44
CA VAL A 300 8.31 5.89 -9.76
C VAL A 300 9.53 6.74 -10.07
N VAL A 301 9.33 8.01 -10.41
CA VAL A 301 10.40 9.01 -10.56
C VAL A 301 10.19 10.12 -9.54
N LYS A 302 11.28 10.53 -8.90
CA LYS A 302 11.32 11.70 -8.03
C LYS A 302 11.82 12.91 -8.81
N GLN A 303 10.99 13.94 -8.89
CA GLN A 303 11.29 15.19 -9.59
C GLN A 303 12.21 16.09 -8.74
N ASP A 304 12.81 17.10 -9.36
CA ASP A 304 13.75 18.03 -8.71
C ASP A 304 13.11 18.83 -7.55
N ASP A 305 11.81 19.10 -7.63
CA ASP A 305 11.03 19.76 -6.57
C ASP A 305 10.62 18.82 -5.42
N GLY A 306 10.99 17.54 -5.52
CA GLY A 306 10.67 16.49 -4.57
C GLY A 306 9.33 15.78 -4.80
N SER A 307 8.52 16.23 -5.77
CA SER A 307 7.27 15.56 -6.14
C SER A 307 7.53 14.19 -6.79
N LEU A 308 6.54 13.31 -6.71
CA LEU A 308 6.63 11.96 -7.26
C LEU A 308 5.66 11.81 -8.44
N ILE A 309 6.17 11.20 -9.51
CA ILE A 309 5.37 10.73 -10.63
C ILE A 309 5.53 9.23 -10.80
N MET A 310 4.54 8.57 -11.38
CA MET A 310 4.51 7.12 -11.53
C MET A 310 3.86 6.71 -12.86
N THR A 311 4.31 5.59 -13.43
CA THR A 311 3.59 4.86 -14.47
C THR A 311 3.31 3.43 -14.02
N CYS A 312 2.26 2.81 -14.56
CA CYS A 312 1.75 1.51 -14.15
C CYS A 312 1.47 0.64 -15.38
N ASN A 313 1.96 -0.60 -15.40
CA ASN A 313 1.70 -1.61 -16.43
C ASN A 313 1.92 -1.10 -17.87
N ASP A 314 2.89 -0.19 -18.04
CA ASP A 314 3.21 0.50 -19.29
C ASP A 314 1.98 1.07 -20.02
N ASN A 315 0.98 1.54 -19.27
CA ASN A 315 -0.29 2.05 -19.80
C ASN A 315 -0.19 3.43 -20.48
N ALA A 316 1.03 3.91 -20.76
CA ALA A 316 1.32 5.20 -21.37
C ALA A 316 0.80 6.44 -20.61
N VAL A 317 0.48 6.31 -19.32
CA VAL A 317 0.07 7.41 -18.44
C VAL A 317 1.14 7.71 -17.40
N ILE A 318 1.36 9.00 -17.14
CA ILE A 318 2.20 9.53 -16.07
C ILE A 318 1.27 10.16 -15.02
N TYR A 319 1.17 9.50 -13.87
CA TYR A 319 0.38 9.92 -12.73
C TYR A 319 1.22 10.74 -11.76
N LYS A 320 0.64 11.77 -11.13
CA LYS A 320 1.20 12.43 -9.95
C LYS A 320 0.74 11.68 -8.71
N ILE A 321 1.66 11.32 -7.81
CA ILE A 321 1.33 10.52 -6.63
C ILE A 321 1.87 11.14 -5.34
N LEU A 322 1.21 10.81 -4.23
CA LEU A 322 1.67 11.15 -2.89
C LEU A 322 2.92 10.33 -2.50
N ASP A 323 3.76 10.93 -1.65
CA ASP A 323 4.85 10.22 -0.97
C ASP A 323 4.29 9.36 0.19
N VAL A 324 4.15 8.06 -0.06
CA VAL A 324 3.51 7.08 0.83
C VAL A 324 4.53 6.08 1.39
N ALA A 325 4.09 5.00 2.06
CA ALA A 325 5.02 4.08 2.73
C ALA A 325 5.95 3.36 1.74
N PHE A 326 5.44 2.86 0.61
CA PHE A 326 6.26 2.12 -0.36
C PHE A 326 7.30 2.99 -1.09
N THR A 327 7.15 4.32 -1.15
CA THR A 327 8.06 5.23 -1.89
C THR A 327 9.31 5.63 -1.11
N LYS A 328 9.47 5.16 0.12
CA LYS A 328 10.56 5.52 1.03
C LYS A 328 11.13 4.35 1.81
N ILE A 329 10.97 3.15 1.25
CA ILE A 329 11.42 1.90 1.86
C ILE A 329 12.93 1.81 1.94
N THR A 330 13.39 1.09 2.96
CA THR A 330 14.74 0.55 3.07
C THR A 330 14.68 -0.96 3.24
N TYR A 331 15.81 -1.64 3.03
CA TYR A 331 15.89 -3.07 3.26
C TYR A 331 15.63 -3.43 4.73
N GLU A 332 16.22 -2.65 5.63
CA GLU A 332 16.15 -2.83 7.07
C GLU A 332 14.72 -2.70 7.61
N ASP A 333 13.85 -1.94 6.94
CA ASP A 333 12.43 -1.85 7.31
C ASP A 333 11.70 -3.20 7.25
N PHE A 334 12.13 -4.09 6.36
CA PHE A 334 11.44 -5.36 6.14
C PHE A 334 11.99 -6.51 6.97
N VAL A 335 13.24 -6.43 7.45
CA VAL A 335 13.87 -7.59 8.10
C VAL A 335 13.33 -7.78 9.52
N MET A 336 12.74 -8.94 9.77
CA MET A 336 12.31 -9.32 11.11
C MET A 336 13.49 -9.29 12.08
N ARG A 337 13.29 -8.74 13.29
CA ARG A 337 14.42 -8.54 14.21
C ARG A 337 15.11 -9.84 14.64
N TRP A 338 14.34 -10.91 14.80
CA TRP A 338 14.82 -12.19 15.32
C TRP A 338 15.42 -13.04 14.20
N PHE A 339 16.56 -13.66 14.48
CA PHE A 339 17.32 -14.36 13.43
C PHE A 339 16.76 -15.73 13.06
N LEU A 340 16.42 -16.54 14.06
CA LEU A 340 15.89 -17.90 13.90
C LEU A 340 14.92 -18.18 15.03
N THR A 341 13.67 -18.48 14.67
CA THR A 341 12.55 -18.73 15.61
C THR A 341 11.81 -20.02 15.27
N PRO A 342 12.50 -21.15 15.09
CA PRO A 342 11.84 -22.39 14.75
C PRO A 342 10.90 -22.86 15.86
N PHE A 343 9.80 -23.51 15.46
CA PHE A 343 8.95 -24.16 16.44
C PHE A 343 9.70 -25.29 17.14
N ILE A 344 9.66 -25.26 18.46
CA ILE A 344 10.32 -26.25 19.32
C ILE A 344 9.89 -27.70 19.01
N THR A 345 8.67 -27.88 18.49
CA THR A 345 8.10 -29.17 18.11
C THR A 345 8.61 -29.70 16.78
N ASP A 346 9.19 -28.84 15.94
CA ASP A 346 9.68 -29.21 14.60
C ASP A 346 11.14 -29.68 14.64
N LEU A 347 11.81 -29.44 15.77
CA LEU A 347 13.19 -29.81 16.01
C LEU A 347 13.31 -31.30 16.34
N ASP A 348 14.33 -31.93 15.74
CA ASP A 348 14.85 -33.25 16.10
C ASP A 348 16.03 -33.09 17.07
N LYS A 349 16.88 -32.09 16.82
CA LYS A 349 18.07 -31.81 17.62
C LYS A 349 18.43 -30.33 17.60
N MET A 350 18.98 -29.85 18.72
CA MET A 350 19.61 -28.54 18.81
C MET A 350 21.01 -28.72 19.38
N LYS A 351 22.02 -28.09 18.79
CA LYS A 351 23.38 -28.08 19.32
C LYS A 351 23.77 -26.65 19.68
N VAL A 352 24.37 -26.48 20.85
CA VAL A 352 24.97 -25.21 21.26
C VAL A 352 26.44 -25.49 21.55
N THR A 353 27.32 -24.94 20.72
CA THR A 353 28.76 -25.13 20.78
C THR A 353 29.44 -23.83 21.18
N THR A 354 30.27 -23.91 22.21
CA THR A 354 31.17 -22.86 22.68
C THR A 354 32.62 -23.35 22.53
N PRO A 355 33.65 -22.50 22.75
CA PRO A 355 35.04 -22.96 22.80
C PRO A 355 35.30 -24.02 23.88
N ALA A 356 34.48 -24.06 24.93
CA ALA A 356 34.66 -24.97 26.05
C ALA A 356 33.97 -26.33 25.85
N GLU A 357 32.79 -26.35 25.22
CA GLU A 357 31.97 -27.56 25.13
C GLU A 357 30.90 -27.50 24.03
N THR A 358 30.26 -28.64 23.77
CA THR A 358 29.05 -28.75 22.94
C THR A 358 27.92 -29.38 23.75
N LEU A 359 26.83 -28.64 23.95
CA LEU A 359 25.57 -29.14 24.48
C LEU A 359 24.71 -29.68 23.34
N GLU A 360 24.29 -30.94 23.43
CA GLU A 360 23.45 -31.59 22.42
C GLU A 360 22.09 -31.97 23.02
N PHE A 361 21.05 -31.29 22.53
CA PHE A 361 19.66 -31.49 22.94
C PHE A 361 18.93 -32.33 21.90
N ALA A 362 18.30 -33.44 22.31
CA ALA A 362 17.44 -34.24 21.45
C ALA A 362 15.98 -34.08 21.87
N PHE A 363 15.11 -33.87 20.88
CA PHE A 363 13.69 -33.54 21.06
C PHE A 363 12.82 -34.75 20.71
N PHE A 364 11.79 -35.00 21.51
CA PHE A 364 10.87 -36.11 21.33
C PHE A 364 9.42 -35.66 21.56
N GLY A 365 8.45 -36.34 20.93
CA GLY A 365 7.03 -36.00 20.98
C GLY A 365 6.61 -35.07 19.84
N GLU A 366 5.33 -35.07 19.48
CA GLU A 366 4.82 -34.34 18.30
C GLU A 366 4.07 -33.06 18.64
N THR A 367 3.70 -32.87 19.90
CA THR A 367 2.92 -31.72 20.35
C THR A 367 3.57 -31.06 21.56
N ASN A 368 3.12 -29.85 21.89
CA ASN A 368 3.57 -29.18 23.12
C ASN A 368 3.27 -29.95 24.42
N LYS A 369 2.30 -30.89 24.40
CA LYS A 369 1.88 -31.64 25.60
C LYS A 369 2.78 -32.84 25.91
N ASP A 370 3.29 -33.50 24.89
CA ASP A 370 4.16 -34.68 24.98
C ASP A 370 5.63 -34.37 24.69
N LEU A 371 5.95 -33.12 24.34
CA LEU A 371 7.32 -32.66 24.12
C LEU A 371 8.20 -32.96 25.33
N SER A 372 9.28 -33.68 25.07
CA SER A 372 10.36 -33.92 26.03
C SER A 372 11.71 -33.69 25.37
N VAL A 373 12.67 -33.23 26.17
CA VAL A 373 14.02 -32.91 25.69
C VAL A 373 15.05 -33.57 26.59
N THR A 374 16.07 -34.16 25.96
CA THR A 374 17.19 -34.76 26.66
C THR A 374 18.48 -33.99 26.41
N LEU A 375 19.33 -33.90 27.43
CA LEU A 375 20.72 -33.46 27.31
C LEU A 375 21.61 -34.65 27.67
N TYR A 376 22.47 -35.07 26.73
CA TYR A 376 23.31 -36.28 26.88
C TYR A 376 22.50 -37.55 27.29
N GLY A 377 21.28 -37.69 26.75
CA GLY A 377 20.38 -38.81 27.02
C GLY A 377 19.63 -38.75 28.35
N ARG A 378 19.80 -37.69 29.15
CA ARG A 378 19.03 -37.47 30.39
C ARG A 378 17.89 -36.50 30.16
N ASN A 379 16.68 -36.85 30.62
CA ASN A 379 15.52 -35.96 30.55
C ASN A 379 15.76 -34.67 31.32
N LEU A 380 15.47 -33.54 30.69
CA LEU A 380 15.53 -32.22 31.31
C LEU A 380 14.20 -31.85 31.98
N ASN A 381 14.27 -30.92 32.93
CA ASN A 381 13.09 -30.19 33.37
C ASN A 381 12.62 -29.29 32.22
N MET A 382 11.39 -29.51 31.75
CA MET A 382 10.85 -28.80 30.58
C MET A 382 10.58 -27.31 30.81
N GLU A 383 10.27 -26.89 32.03
CA GLU A 383 10.10 -25.46 32.35
C GLU A 383 11.44 -24.74 32.21
N LEU A 384 12.49 -25.31 32.79
CA LEU A 384 13.85 -24.80 32.70
C LEU A 384 14.37 -24.80 31.26
N PHE A 385 14.17 -25.91 30.53
CA PHE A 385 14.59 -25.98 29.13
C PHE A 385 13.84 -24.98 28.25
N ARG A 386 12.54 -24.73 28.49
CA ARG A 386 11.79 -23.70 27.75
C ARG A 386 12.34 -22.29 28.00
N SER A 387 12.80 -21.98 29.21
CA SER A 387 13.54 -20.74 29.48
C SER A 387 14.86 -20.67 28.70
N TYR A 388 15.65 -21.74 28.69
CA TYR A 388 16.87 -21.81 27.89
C TYR A 388 16.59 -21.61 26.39
N PHE A 389 15.59 -22.32 25.87
CA PHE A 389 15.21 -22.26 24.46
C PHE A 389 14.75 -20.84 24.07
N ARG A 390 13.93 -20.18 24.92
CA ARG A 390 13.54 -18.78 24.70
C ARG A 390 14.74 -17.83 24.70
N LEU A 391 15.70 -18.02 25.61
CA LEU A 391 16.93 -17.23 25.59
C LEU A 391 17.68 -17.44 24.26
N ILE A 392 17.87 -18.68 23.83
CA ILE A 392 18.56 -19.00 22.58
C ILE A 392 17.85 -18.38 21.37
N THR A 393 16.54 -18.53 21.23
CA THR A 393 15.75 -17.96 20.12
C THR A 393 15.47 -16.47 20.26
N SER A 394 15.82 -15.83 21.38
CA SER A 394 15.71 -14.38 21.55
C SER A 394 16.76 -13.59 20.76
N ALA A 395 17.75 -14.26 20.17
CA ALA A 395 18.79 -13.65 19.35
C ALA A 395 18.19 -12.75 18.27
N CYS A 396 18.58 -11.49 18.27
CA CYS A 396 18.03 -10.50 17.36
C CYS A 396 19.07 -9.45 16.97
N ASN A 397 18.87 -8.82 15.81
CA ASN A 397 19.66 -7.66 15.44
C ASN A 397 19.39 -6.49 16.41
N ASP A 398 20.34 -5.56 16.49
CA ASP A 398 20.27 -4.39 17.37
C ASP A 398 19.48 -3.19 16.78
N GLY A 399 18.78 -3.39 15.65
CA GLY A 399 18.03 -2.35 14.94
C GLY A 399 18.91 -1.36 14.17
N GLU A 400 20.20 -1.64 14.05
CA GLU A 400 21.16 -0.82 13.30
C GLU A 400 21.30 -1.32 11.84
N PRO A 401 21.80 -0.48 10.91
CA PRO A 401 22.05 -0.87 9.52
C PRO A 401 22.97 -2.09 9.40
N ARG A 402 22.84 -2.82 8.28
CA ARG A 402 23.68 -4.00 7.98
C ARG A 402 25.17 -3.71 8.18
N THR A 403 25.87 -4.65 8.84
CA THR A 403 27.31 -4.54 9.01
C THR A 403 28.06 -4.98 7.75
N LYS A 404 29.14 -4.28 7.43
CA LYS A 404 30.12 -4.68 6.40
C LYS A 404 31.37 -5.31 7.01
N MET A 405 31.36 -5.55 8.32
CA MET A 405 32.48 -6.19 9.00
C MET A 405 32.59 -7.65 8.58
N ILE A 406 33.83 -8.14 8.57
CA ILE A 406 34.13 -9.55 8.34
C ILE A 406 34.57 -10.12 9.68
N ALA A 407 34.13 -11.35 9.99
CA ALA A 407 34.60 -12.05 11.19
C ALA A 407 36.10 -12.34 11.11
N ASP A 408 36.80 -12.17 12.22
CA ASP A 408 38.17 -12.63 12.43
C ASP A 408 38.16 -13.79 13.43
N GLY A 409 38.85 -14.88 13.09
CA GLY A 409 38.93 -16.07 13.93
C GLY A 409 37.71 -17.00 13.90
N SER A 410 37.68 -17.92 14.86
CA SER A 410 36.63 -18.93 15.01
C SER A 410 35.41 -18.38 15.75
N PRO A 411 34.20 -18.90 15.49
CA PRO A 411 33.02 -18.48 16.22
C PRO A 411 33.13 -18.82 17.71
N VAL A 412 32.70 -17.89 18.56
CA VAL A 412 32.64 -18.04 20.03
C VAL A 412 31.33 -18.65 20.51
N LEU A 413 30.33 -18.73 19.64
CA LEU A 413 29.12 -19.51 19.84
C LEU A 413 28.63 -20.02 18.48
N THR A 414 28.17 -21.26 18.42
CA THR A 414 27.44 -21.81 17.27
C THR A 414 26.20 -22.52 17.76
N VAL A 415 25.03 -22.11 17.27
CA VAL A 415 23.74 -22.77 17.52
C VAL A 415 23.29 -23.43 16.22
N GLU A 416 23.02 -24.72 16.28
CA GLU A 416 22.51 -25.50 15.13
C GLU A 416 21.14 -26.08 15.47
N TYR A 417 20.18 -25.92 14.56
CA TYR A 417 18.84 -26.49 14.63
C TYR A 417 18.70 -27.55 13.54
N VAL A 418 18.44 -28.79 13.94
CA VAL A 418 18.18 -29.91 13.03
C VAL A 418 16.72 -30.28 13.17
N TYR A 419 16.04 -30.40 12.03
CA TYR A 419 14.60 -30.59 11.97
C TYR A 419 14.21 -32.07 11.89
N LYS A 420 12.99 -32.37 12.31
CA LYS A 420 12.38 -33.70 12.16
C LYS A 420 12.18 -34.03 10.69
N ASP A 421 11.77 -33.05 9.91
CA ASP A 421 11.81 -33.12 8.46
C ASP A 421 13.27 -33.26 8.00
N LYS A 422 13.58 -34.40 7.38
CA LYS A 422 14.93 -34.75 6.94
C LYS A 422 15.32 -34.09 5.62
N GLU A 423 14.36 -33.53 4.89
CA GLU A 423 14.63 -32.78 3.67
C GLU A 423 14.97 -31.31 3.98
N LYS A 424 14.61 -30.80 5.16
CA LYS A 424 15.00 -29.46 5.60
C LYS A 424 16.48 -29.43 6.03
N PRO A 425 17.31 -28.57 5.43
CA PRO A 425 18.67 -28.33 5.92
C PRO A 425 18.66 -27.83 7.35
N LYS A 426 19.73 -28.12 8.10
CA LYS A 426 19.90 -27.52 9.43
C LYS A 426 20.06 -26.01 9.32
N ASP A 427 19.48 -25.28 10.25
CA ASP A 427 19.78 -23.86 10.41
C ASP A 427 20.96 -23.67 11.36
N THR A 428 21.80 -22.70 11.07
CA THR A 428 23.02 -22.43 11.84
C THR A 428 23.16 -20.94 12.11
N MET A 429 23.28 -20.57 13.38
CA MET A 429 23.68 -19.24 13.81
C MET A 429 25.07 -19.30 14.43
N LYS A 430 26.00 -18.49 13.94
CA LYS A 430 27.35 -18.33 14.51
C LYS A 430 27.54 -16.91 15.01
N ILE A 431 28.23 -16.79 16.14
CA ILE A 431 28.58 -15.51 16.75
C ILE A 431 30.10 -15.38 16.80
N TYR A 432 30.59 -14.21 16.41
CA TYR A 432 31.99 -13.84 16.46
C TYR A 432 32.17 -12.59 17.32
N GLU A 433 33.26 -12.53 18.08
CA GLU A 433 33.59 -11.30 18.82
C GLU A 433 33.89 -10.16 17.84
N ALA A 434 33.36 -8.98 18.12
CA ALA A 434 33.61 -7.78 17.32
C ALA A 434 34.33 -6.71 18.16
N ASP A 435 33.69 -6.30 19.25
CA ASP A 435 34.25 -5.41 20.27
C ASP A 435 33.66 -5.70 21.65
N SER A 436 33.92 -4.84 22.65
CA SER A 436 33.46 -5.04 24.03
C SER A 436 31.94 -4.97 24.22
N ARG A 437 31.18 -4.45 23.26
CA ARG A 437 29.73 -4.25 23.34
C ARG A 437 28.95 -4.97 22.24
N LYS A 438 29.60 -5.33 21.14
CA LYS A 438 28.96 -5.94 19.97
C LYS A 438 29.62 -7.24 19.56
N VAL A 439 28.80 -8.11 19.02
CA VAL A 439 29.20 -9.34 18.32
C VAL A 439 28.68 -9.31 16.89
N LEU A 440 29.37 -10.01 15.99
CA LEU A 440 28.91 -10.26 14.62
C LEU A 440 28.08 -11.54 14.59
N VAL A 441 27.00 -11.53 13.82
CA VAL A 441 26.10 -12.67 13.68
C VAL A 441 26.08 -13.15 12.23
N GLU A 442 26.39 -14.42 12.03
CA GLU A 442 26.25 -15.14 10.77
C GLU A 442 25.09 -16.12 10.88
N VAL A 443 24.10 -15.99 10.01
CA VAL A 443 22.94 -16.89 9.92
C VAL A 443 23.00 -17.62 8.58
N ASN A 444 23.01 -18.95 8.62
CA ASN A 444 23.05 -19.81 7.43
C ASN A 444 24.15 -19.45 6.43
N GLY A 445 25.33 -19.06 6.95
CA GLY A 445 26.49 -18.69 6.14
C GLY A 445 26.52 -17.21 5.72
N LYS A 446 25.52 -16.42 6.12
CA LYS A 446 25.43 -15.00 5.79
C LYS A 446 25.64 -14.11 7.01
N LEU A 447 26.74 -13.35 7.00
CA LEU A 447 27.09 -12.40 8.05
C LEU A 447 26.58 -11.01 7.66
N GLU A 448 25.49 -10.57 8.29
CA GLU A 448 24.77 -9.32 7.94
C GLU A 448 24.52 -8.38 9.10
N PHE A 449 24.45 -8.90 10.34
CA PHE A 449 23.98 -8.13 11.48
C PHE A 449 24.94 -8.14 12.65
N THR A 450 24.78 -7.14 13.51
CA THR A 450 25.36 -7.08 14.85
C THR A 450 24.32 -7.38 15.91
N MET A 451 24.81 -7.77 17.09
CA MET A 451 23.99 -7.95 18.29
C MET A 451 24.81 -7.53 19.51
N LYS A 452 24.17 -7.22 20.63
CA LYS A 452 24.88 -6.88 21.88
C LYS A 452 25.63 -8.09 22.43
N SER A 453 26.84 -7.87 22.93
CA SER A 453 27.65 -8.91 23.59
C SER A 453 26.98 -9.50 24.83
N SER A 454 26.07 -8.78 25.48
CA SER A 454 25.28 -9.27 26.61
C SER A 454 24.43 -10.50 26.28
N TYR A 455 24.00 -10.69 25.03
CA TYR A 455 23.36 -11.95 24.60
C TYR A 455 24.30 -13.13 24.79
N LEU A 456 25.56 -12.99 24.31
CA LEU A 456 26.55 -14.05 24.38
C LEU A 456 26.85 -14.41 25.84
N GLU A 457 27.10 -13.41 26.68
CA GLU A 457 27.29 -13.60 28.13
C GLU A 457 26.11 -14.37 28.73
N ARG A 458 24.88 -13.97 28.38
CA ARG A 458 23.67 -14.60 28.90
C ARG A 458 23.51 -16.05 28.45
N VAL A 459 23.83 -16.35 27.19
CA VAL A 459 23.78 -17.73 26.67
C VAL A 459 24.83 -18.61 27.35
N LEU A 460 26.03 -18.10 27.61
CA LEU A 460 27.07 -18.83 28.32
C LEU A 460 26.64 -19.15 29.76
N ASP A 461 26.04 -18.20 30.47
CA ASP A 461 25.44 -18.43 31.79
C ASP A 461 24.29 -19.44 31.72
N GLY A 462 23.46 -19.36 30.68
CA GLY A 462 22.38 -20.30 30.39
C GLY A 462 22.86 -21.73 30.17
N CYS A 463 24.03 -21.91 29.51
CA CYS A 463 24.67 -23.21 29.30
C CYS A 463 25.06 -23.85 30.64
N GLU A 464 25.60 -23.08 31.59
CA GLU A 464 25.86 -23.56 32.94
C GLU A 464 24.57 -23.84 33.71
N GLY A 465 23.57 -22.96 33.57
CA GLY A 465 22.29 -23.09 34.26
C GLY A 465 21.53 -24.37 33.88
N ILE A 466 21.46 -24.69 32.59
CA ILE A 466 20.75 -25.88 32.11
C ILE A 466 21.43 -27.19 32.55
N LYS A 467 22.77 -27.20 32.66
CA LYS A 467 23.53 -28.35 33.18
C LYS A 467 23.31 -28.55 34.68
N ASN A 468 23.30 -27.47 35.45
CA ASN A 468 23.25 -27.49 36.91
C ASN A 468 21.82 -27.46 37.47
N GLY A 469 20.80 -27.25 36.62
CA GLY A 469 19.41 -27.17 37.04
C GLY A 469 19.07 -25.87 37.77
N THR A 470 19.81 -24.79 37.52
CA THR A 470 19.59 -23.47 38.13
C THR A 470 18.81 -22.56 37.20
N ALA A 471 18.12 -21.55 37.76
CA ALA A 471 17.31 -20.61 36.99
C ALA A 471 18.10 -19.95 35.85
N ILE A 472 17.42 -19.74 34.71
CA ILE A 472 17.97 -19.13 33.50
C ILE A 472 17.36 -17.75 33.35
N GLU A 473 18.20 -16.73 33.25
CA GLU A 473 17.76 -15.37 32.98
C GLU A 473 17.64 -15.16 31.47
N GLU A 474 16.51 -14.62 31.02
CA GLU A 474 16.18 -14.53 29.59
C GLU A 474 16.48 -13.12 29.03
N ASN A 475 16.67 -12.13 29.90
CA ASN A 475 16.89 -10.73 29.53
C ASN A 475 18.38 -10.43 29.38
N TRP A 476 18.75 -9.69 28.33
CA TRP A 476 20.11 -9.32 28.01
C TRP A 476 20.20 -7.94 27.36
#